data_AF-A0A9D7M454-F1
#
_entry.id   AF-A0A9D7M454-F1
#
_cell.length_a   1.000
_cell.length_b   1.000
_cell.length_c   1.000
_cell.angle_alpha   90.00
_cell.angle_beta   90.00
_cell.angle_gamma   90.00
#
_symmetry.space_group_name_H-M   'P 1'
#
loop_
_entity.id
_entity.type
_entity.pdbx_description
1 polymer ?
#
loop_
_entity_poly.entity_id
_entity_poly.type
_entity_poly.pdbx_seq_one_letter_code
_entity_poly.pdbx_strand_id
1 'polypeptide(L)'
;MAIWAVVESVYHSFKQHGYQPIPKPKDNNFDIITTQQTELFLDVYKVMGQFSALKLMEMTHTEEPFLSVDFREVIPHMILRKYFIQFIKKDE
;
A
#
# COMPACT_ATOMS: atom_id res chain seq x y z
N MET A 1 17.20 -6.49 -7.03
CA MET A 1 16.00 -6.52 -6.18
C MET A 1 14.81 -6.40 -7.10
N ALA A 2 14.00 -7.46 -7.23
CA ALA A 2 12.83 -7.45 -8.08
C ALA A 2 11.84 -6.43 -7.50
N ILE A 3 11.49 -5.41 -8.28
CA ILE A 3 10.49 -4.41 -7.89
C ILE A 3 9.15 -5.02 -8.32
N TRP A 4 8.42 -5.60 -7.37
CA TRP A 4 7.08 -6.15 -7.57
C TRP A 4 6.11 -5.04 -7.98
N ALA A 5 4.82 -5.35 -8.17
CA ALA A 5 3.80 -4.38 -8.57
C ALA A 5 3.81 -3.13 -7.66
N VAL A 6 4.52 -2.10 -8.10
CA VAL A 6 4.58 -0.78 -7.49
C VAL A 6 4.05 0.22 -8.50
N VAL A 7 3.49 1.33 -8.03
CA VAL A 7 3.23 2.46 -8.91
C VAL A 7 4.59 3.02 -9.32
N GLU A 8 5.06 2.66 -10.52
CA GLU A 8 6.44 2.92 -10.97
C GLU A 8 6.82 4.40 -10.87
N SER A 9 5.90 5.29 -11.27
CA SER A 9 6.10 6.74 -11.18
C SER A 9 6.38 7.19 -9.75
N VAL A 10 5.60 6.70 -8.78
CA VAL A 10 5.76 7.01 -7.36
C VAL A 10 7.08 6.41 -6.83
N TYR A 11 7.39 5.16 -7.18
CA TYR A 11 8.65 4.54 -6.75
C TYR A 11 9.86 5.34 -7.24
N HIS A 12 9.91 5.70 -8.52
CA HIS A 12 11.04 6.47 -9.05
C HIS A 12 11.12 7.89 -8.48
N SER A 13 10.00 8.50 -8.09
CA SER A 13 9.99 9.80 -7.40
C SER A 13 10.66 9.74 -6.02
N PHE A 14 10.62 8.59 -5.32
CA PHE A 14 11.06 8.50 -3.93
C PHE A 14 12.21 7.52 -3.65
N LYS A 15 12.58 6.64 -4.60
CA LYS A 15 13.63 5.60 -4.41
C LYS A 15 14.98 6.15 -3.94
N GLN A 16 15.31 7.40 -4.27
CA GLN A 16 16.56 8.04 -3.88
C GLN A 16 16.71 8.23 -2.37
N HIS A 17 15.60 8.23 -1.61
CA HIS A 17 15.62 8.36 -0.16
C HIS A 17 15.96 7.04 0.54
N GLY A 18 15.89 5.90 -0.16
CA GLY A 18 16.23 4.59 0.40
C GLY A 18 15.42 4.28 1.66
N TYR A 19 16.11 4.02 2.77
CA TYR A 19 15.50 3.77 4.09
C TYR A 19 15.29 5.04 4.93
N GLN A 20 15.73 6.19 4.43
CA GLN A 20 15.59 7.47 5.13
C GLN A 20 14.17 8.02 4.98
N PRO A 21 13.67 8.81 5.95
CA PRO A 21 12.37 9.47 5.83
C PRO A 21 12.28 10.35 4.58
N ILE A 22 11.13 10.33 3.92
CA ILE A 22 10.82 11.24 2.82
C ILE A 22 10.61 12.65 3.40
N PRO A 23 11.22 13.70 2.82
CA PRO A 23 11.01 15.07 3.26
C PRO A 23 9.53 15.47 3.22
N LYS A 24 9.08 16.23 4.22
CA LYS A 24 7.72 16.75 4.23
C LYS A 24 7.49 17.66 3.00
N PRO A 25 6.28 17.64 2.40
CA PRO A 25 5.92 18.60 1.36
C PRO A 25 6.08 20.03 1.88
N LYS A 26 6.56 20.96 1.04
CA LYS A 26 6.84 22.35 1.43
C LYS A 26 5.60 23.12 1.88
N ASP A 27 4.46 22.77 1.30
CA ASP A 27 3.14 23.36 1.51
C ASP A 27 2.35 22.67 2.62
N ASN A 28 2.75 21.46 3.05
CA ASN A 28 2.12 20.67 4.11
C ASN A 28 0.58 20.67 4.01
N ASN A 29 0.07 20.72 2.77
CA ASN A 29 -1.34 20.92 2.49
C ASN A 29 -2.06 19.57 2.50
N PHE A 30 -2.74 19.28 3.62
CA PHE A 30 -3.56 18.08 3.78
C PHE A 30 -5.02 18.29 3.36
N ASP A 31 -5.42 19.51 2.98
CA ASP A 31 -6.78 19.82 2.53
C ASP A 31 -7.10 19.15 1.18
N ILE A 32 -6.09 18.62 0.49
CA ILE A 32 -6.25 17.78 -0.71
C ILE A 32 -6.83 16.40 -0.40
N ILE A 33 -6.82 15.99 0.88
CA ILE A 33 -7.32 14.69 1.33
C ILE A 33 -8.75 14.89 1.83
N THR A 34 -9.69 14.24 1.17
CA THR A 34 -11.10 14.26 1.57
C THR A 34 -11.33 13.52 2.89
N THR A 35 -12.44 13.82 3.56
CA THR A 35 -12.88 13.07 4.75
C THR A 35 -12.98 11.58 4.49
N GLN A 36 -13.57 11.19 3.35
CA GLN A 36 -13.70 9.78 2.96
C GLN A 36 -12.34 9.09 2.79
N GLN A 37 -11.36 9.75 2.18
CA GLN A 37 -10.00 9.20 2.06
C GLN A 37 -9.32 9.07 3.43
N THR A 38 -9.53 10.04 4.32
CA THR A 38 -9.00 10.00 5.68
C THR A 38 -9.57 8.82 6.47
N GLU A 39 -10.89 8.60 6.39
CA GLU A 39 -11.54 7.43 7.00
C GLU A 39 -10.98 6.12 6.46
N LEU A 40 -10.82 6.01 5.13
CA LEU A 40 -10.19 4.85 4.50
C LEU A 40 -8.76 4.62 5.01
N PHE A 41 -7.95 5.66 5.16
CA PHE A 41 -6.59 5.53 5.69
C PHE A 41 -6.59 5.04 7.15
N LEU A 42 -7.52 5.53 7.98
CA LEU A 42 -7.67 5.05 9.35
C LEU A 42 -8.07 3.58 9.40
N ASP A 43 -8.96 3.13 8.51
CA ASP A 43 -9.37 1.72 8.46
C ASP A 43 -8.24 0.81 7.99
N VAL A 44 -7.49 1.22 6.97
CA VAL A 44 -6.27 0.52 6.55
C VAL A 44 -5.27 0.47 7.71
N TYR A 45 -5.08 1.57 8.45
CA TYR A 45 -4.15 1.61 9.58
C TYR A 45 -4.59 0.71 10.75
N LYS A 46 -5.88 0.64 11.08
CA LYS A 46 -6.39 -0.27 12.13
C LYS A 46 -6.09 -1.73 11.82
N VAL A 47 -6.14 -2.11 10.55
CA VAL A 47 -5.91 -3.49 10.09
C VAL A 47 -4.41 -3.78 9.92
N MET A 48 -3.70 -2.92 9.19
CA MET A 48 -2.34 -3.19 8.74
C MET A 48 -1.27 -2.61 9.66
N GLY A 49 -1.62 -1.61 10.49
CA GLY A 49 -0.70 -0.94 11.41
C GLY A 49 -0.19 -1.82 12.55
N GLN A 50 -0.77 -3.00 12.75
CA GLN A 50 -0.24 -4.01 13.67
C GLN A 50 1.04 -4.69 13.17
N PHE A 51 1.33 -4.62 11.86
CA PHE A 51 2.50 -5.24 11.26
C PHE A 51 3.67 -4.27 11.19
N SER A 52 4.89 -4.79 11.35
CA SER A 52 6.10 -4.01 11.11
C SER A 52 6.27 -3.70 9.61
N ALA A 53 7.02 -2.65 9.28
CA ALA A 53 7.34 -2.32 7.90
C ALA A 53 8.03 -3.49 7.15
N LEU A 54 8.88 -4.25 7.85
CA LEU A 54 9.53 -5.44 7.29
C LEU A 54 8.53 -6.55 7.00
N LYS A 55 7.56 -6.80 7.90
CA LYS A 55 6.52 -7.81 7.66
C LYS A 55 5.63 -7.40 6.48
N LEU A 56 5.23 -6.14 6.40
CA LEU A 56 4.45 -5.64 5.26
C LEU A 56 5.20 -5.81 3.94
N MET A 57 6.50 -5.51 3.91
CA MET A 57 7.35 -5.76 2.74
C MET A 57 7.40 -7.25 2.40
N GLU A 58 7.62 -8.12 3.38
CA GLU A 58 7.66 -9.57 3.17
C GLU A 58 6.35 -10.09 2.57
N MET A 59 5.19 -9.63 3.06
CA MET A 59 3.87 -10.00 2.53
C MET A 59 3.76 -9.71 1.02
N THR A 60 4.36 -8.62 0.53
CA THR A 60 4.36 -8.30 -0.92
C THR A 60 5.18 -9.29 -1.77
N HIS A 61 6.01 -10.12 -1.16
CA HIS A 61 6.85 -11.12 -1.82
C HIS A 61 6.36 -12.55 -1.64
N THR A 62 5.50 -12.81 -0.66
CA THR A 62 5.16 -14.17 -0.22
C THR A 62 3.66 -14.46 -0.19
N GLU A 63 2.81 -13.45 -0.35
CA GLU A 63 1.36 -13.59 -0.19
C GLU A 63 0.60 -13.09 -1.44
N GLU A 64 -0.59 -13.66 -1.65
CA GLU A 64 -1.61 -13.05 -2.50
C GLU A 64 -1.92 -11.62 -1.99
N PRO A 65 -2.35 -10.67 -2.84
CA PRO A 65 -2.56 -10.79 -4.29
C PRO A 65 -1.28 -10.53 -5.09
N PHE A 66 -0.14 -10.29 -4.44
CA PHE A 66 1.09 -9.88 -5.11
C PHE A 66 1.75 -11.02 -5.89
N LEU A 67 1.50 -12.27 -5.49
CA LEU A 67 1.90 -13.48 -6.23
C LEU A 67 1.01 -13.81 -7.43
N SER A 68 -0.12 -13.12 -7.61
CA SER A 68 -1.15 -13.51 -8.59
C SER A 68 -0.87 -13.10 -10.04
N VAL A 69 0.15 -12.29 -10.26
CA VAL A 69 0.51 -11.72 -11.56
C VAL A 69 2.00 -11.80 -11.82
N ASP A 70 2.39 -11.77 -13.08
CA ASP A 70 3.79 -11.77 -13.47
C ASP A 70 4.49 -10.45 -13.09
N PHE A 71 5.82 -10.48 -13.15
CA PHE A 71 6.66 -9.35 -12.80
C PHE A 71 6.29 -8.08 -13.62
N ARG A 72 5.99 -6.98 -12.90
CA ARG A 72 5.56 -5.66 -13.44
C ARG A 72 4.17 -5.63 -14.08
N GLU A 73 3.36 -6.65 -13.88
CA GLU A 73 1.96 -6.60 -14.30
C GLU A 73 1.06 -5.90 -13.29
N VAL A 74 -0.05 -5.38 -13.78
CA VAL A 74 -1.08 -4.74 -12.95
C VAL A 74 -1.93 -5.84 -12.31
N ILE A 75 -1.99 -5.87 -10.97
CA ILE A 75 -2.89 -6.75 -10.24
C ILE A 75 -4.34 -6.34 -10.55
N PRO A 76 -5.17 -7.23 -11.14
CA PRO A 76 -6.55 -6.88 -11.45
C PRO A 76 -7.34 -6.52 -10.20
N HIS A 77 -8.20 -5.50 -10.28
CA HIS A 77 -9.05 -5.08 -9.16
C HIS A 77 -9.88 -6.21 -8.54
N MET A 78 -10.30 -7.20 -9.33
CA MET A 78 -11.06 -8.35 -8.81
C MET A 78 -10.22 -9.21 -7.84
N ILE A 79 -8.91 -9.34 -8.08
CA ILE A 79 -8.01 -10.12 -7.23
C ILE A 79 -7.71 -9.34 -5.96
N LEU A 80 -7.41 -8.03 -6.08
CA LEU A 80 -7.27 -7.14 -4.92
C LEU A 80 -8.50 -7.22 -4.02
N ARG A 81 -9.70 -7.12 -4.60
CA ARG A 81 -10.96 -7.21 -3.85
C ARG A 81 -11.12 -8.56 -3.15
N LYS A 82 -10.88 -9.68 -3.85
CA LYS A 82 -10.97 -11.03 -3.29
C LYS A 82 -10.05 -11.23 -2.09
N TYR A 83 -8.86 -10.64 -2.13
CA TYR A 83 -7.91 -10.70 -1.03
C TYR A 83 -8.30 -9.77 0.13
N PHE A 84 -8.40 -8.47 -0.12
CA PHE A 84 -8.55 -7.47 0.93
C PHE A 84 -9.91 -7.49 1.62
N ILE A 85 -10.96 -8.06 1.02
CA ILE A 85 -12.26 -8.20 1.68
C ILE A 85 -12.20 -9.07 2.95
N GLN A 86 -11.20 -9.95 3.07
CA GLN A 86 -11.00 -10.80 4.25
C GLN A 86 -10.54 -10.01 5.47
N PHE A 87 -10.01 -8.80 5.26
CA PHE A 87 -9.53 -7.91 6.31
C PHE A 87 -10.59 -6.92 6.80
N ILE A 88 -11.72 -6.85 6.10
CA ILE A 88 -12.86 -6.02 6.51
C ILE A 88 -13.68 -6.86 7.49
N LYS A 89 -13.86 -6.36 8.72
CA LYS A 89 -14.81 -6.98 9.65
C LYS A 89 -16.18 -6.94 8.97
N LYS A 90 -16.83 -8.10 8.83
CA LYS A 90 -18.28 -8.08 8.62
C LYS A 90 -18.86 -7.53 9.90
N ASP A 91 -19.43 -6.33 9.83
CA ASP A 91 -20.33 -5.88 10.87
C ASP A 91 -21.42 -6.96 11.01
N GLU A 92 -21.54 -7.54 12.22
CA GLU A 92 -22.66 -8.40 12.60
C GLU A 92 -23.96 -7.60 12.66
#